data_AF-A0A2D5VK75-F1
#
_entry.id   AF-A0A2D5VK75-F1
#
_cell.length_a   1.000
_cell.length_b   1.000
_cell.length_c   1.000
_cell.angle_alpha   90.00
_cell.angle_beta   90.00
_cell.angle_gamma   90.00
#
_symmetry.space_group_name_H-M   'P 1'
#
loop_
_entity.id
_entity.type
_entity.pdbx_description
1 polymer ?
#
loop_
_entity_poly.entity_id
_entity_poly.type
_entity_poly.pdbx_seq_one_letter_code
_entity_poly.pdbx_strand_id
1 'polypeptide(L)'
;MKAKFTLAALCLLFAGAANAELIKTDYKTTGDELATLDTETGIEWLDISETAGYNLNEISALIAEGGELEGWRMPTQAEVTDLFMMLFDGNISSGENNSSSYASQIANLHDFFGYTSYKETANYDRAYGLYRRDDNGEIRMAGTRGSSIVFINYDHAVYSDTYTNAVYGTWLVSDGGTTLSSINNPALNANNPASPYRVPVEGIGLLGLAGLLLRRKSR
;
A
#
# COMPACT_ATOMS: atom_id res chain seq x y z
N MET A 1 56.22 20.53 22.15
CA MET A 1 55.16 19.75 22.82
C MET A 1 53.83 20.30 22.31
N LYS A 2 53.12 19.66 21.38
CA LYS A 2 52.07 18.62 21.61
C LYS A 2 51.20 19.00 22.83
N ALA A 3 49.92 19.32 22.70
CA ALA A 3 48.90 18.43 22.14
C ALA A 3 47.77 19.17 21.39
N LYS A 4 47.35 18.54 20.29
CA LYS A 4 46.08 18.79 19.60
C LYS A 4 44.98 18.10 20.44
N PHE A 5 43.93 18.81 20.81
CA PHE A 5 42.69 18.17 21.27
C PHE A 5 41.64 18.32 20.19
N THR A 6 41.48 17.24 19.43
CA THR A 6 40.39 17.00 18.50
C THR A 6 39.08 17.01 19.29
N LEU A 7 38.16 17.91 18.97
CA LEU A 7 36.81 17.86 19.50
C LEU A 7 36.08 16.72 18.78
N ALA A 8 35.91 15.60 19.46
CA ALA A 8 35.18 14.46 18.95
C ALA A 8 33.69 14.80 18.85
N ALA A 9 33.12 14.52 17.68
CA ALA A 9 31.71 14.71 17.35
C ALA A 9 30.81 13.91 18.30
N LEU A 10 29.76 14.56 18.80
CA LEU A 10 28.60 13.90 19.39
C LEU A 10 27.38 14.26 18.53
N CYS A 11 27.31 13.69 17.33
CA CYS A 11 26.05 13.58 16.61
C CYS A 11 25.22 12.51 17.34
N LEU A 12 24.37 12.95 18.27
CA LEU A 12 23.26 12.15 18.77
C LEU A 12 22.28 11.94 17.61
N LEU A 13 22.54 10.91 16.80
CA LEU A 13 21.56 10.34 15.90
C LEU A 13 20.47 9.69 16.77
N PHE A 14 19.45 10.47 17.12
CA PHE A 14 18.15 9.90 17.42
C PHE A 14 17.59 9.39 16.09
N ALA A 15 18.03 8.21 15.67
CA ALA A 15 17.23 7.37 14.80
C ALA A 15 16.02 6.96 15.65
N GLY A 16 14.97 7.80 15.63
CA GLY A 16 13.67 7.39 16.13
C GLY A 16 13.28 6.12 15.40
N ALA A 17 12.78 5.12 16.12
CA ALA A 17 12.15 3.98 15.48
C ALA A 17 11.01 4.53 14.61
N ALA A 18 11.20 4.57 13.30
CA ALA A 18 10.12 4.77 12.36
C ALA A 18 9.19 3.57 12.57
N ASN A 19 8.03 3.81 13.20
CA ASN A 19 6.97 2.81 13.13
C ASN A 19 6.38 2.96 11.73
N ALA A 20 6.17 1.86 11.03
CA ALA A 20 5.52 1.85 9.74
C ALA A 20 4.20 2.63 9.83
N GLU A 21 4.11 3.73 9.09
CA GLU A 21 2.92 4.57 9.03
C GLU A 21 2.34 4.48 7.61
N LEU A 22 1.04 4.18 7.53
CA LEU A 22 0.28 4.32 6.30
C LEU A 22 -0.27 5.73 6.21
N ILE A 23 -0.09 6.35 5.04
CA ILE A 23 -0.56 7.71 4.77
C ILE A 23 -1.35 7.70 3.47
N LYS A 24 -2.60 8.19 3.48
CA LYS A 24 -3.35 8.40 2.24
C LYS A 24 -2.70 9.49 1.40
N THR A 25 -2.58 9.24 0.10
CA THR A 25 -2.00 10.13 -0.89
C THR A 25 -2.92 10.24 -2.11
N ASP A 26 -2.72 11.32 -2.87
CA ASP A 26 -3.47 11.59 -4.09
C ASP A 26 -2.87 10.87 -5.30
N TYR A 27 -3.70 10.15 -6.07
CA TYR A 27 -3.30 9.47 -7.31
C TYR A 27 -3.47 10.37 -8.54
N LYS A 28 -4.70 10.75 -8.90
CA LYS A 28 -5.00 11.44 -10.17
C LYS A 28 -5.20 12.94 -9.96
N THR A 29 -5.89 13.30 -8.89
CA THR A 29 -6.30 14.68 -8.59
C THR A 29 -6.17 14.97 -7.10
N THR A 30 -5.97 16.25 -6.77
CA THR A 30 -5.81 16.65 -5.37
C THR A 30 -7.06 16.34 -4.55
N GLY A 31 -6.90 15.61 -3.45
CA GLY A 31 -7.94 15.19 -2.52
C GLY A 31 -8.73 13.96 -2.95
N ASP A 32 -8.27 13.18 -3.93
CA ASP A 32 -8.93 11.93 -4.30
C ASP A 32 -8.61 10.78 -3.33
N GLU A 33 -7.47 10.86 -2.62
CA GLU A 33 -7.03 9.85 -1.65
C GLU A 33 -7.03 8.40 -2.21
N LEU A 34 -6.83 8.23 -3.52
CA LEU A 34 -6.89 6.93 -4.21
C LEU A 34 -5.57 6.14 -4.17
N ALA A 35 -4.62 6.55 -3.34
CA ALA A 35 -3.40 5.82 -3.07
C ALA A 35 -3.06 5.86 -1.58
N THR A 36 -2.29 4.88 -1.12
CA THR A 36 -1.75 4.83 0.24
C THR A 36 -0.26 4.58 0.21
N LEU A 37 0.52 5.48 0.78
CA LEU A 37 1.95 5.34 1.00
C LEU A 37 2.21 4.50 2.25
N ASP A 38 3.00 3.45 2.11
CA ASP A 38 3.73 2.83 3.21
C ASP A 38 5.06 3.57 3.39
N THR A 39 5.19 4.29 4.50
CA THR A 39 6.38 5.12 4.80
C THR A 39 7.62 4.30 5.15
N GLU A 40 7.47 3.04 5.56
CA GLU A 40 8.62 2.17 5.87
C GLU A 40 9.30 1.74 4.57
N THR A 41 8.52 1.25 3.61
CA THR A 41 9.04 0.74 2.34
C THR A 41 9.18 1.82 1.26
N GLY A 42 8.45 2.93 1.39
CA GLY A 42 8.31 3.93 0.32
C GLY A 42 7.47 3.45 -0.86
N ILE A 43 6.74 2.33 -0.71
CA ILE A 43 5.84 1.80 -1.73
C ILE A 43 4.47 2.48 -1.61
N GLU A 44 3.88 2.83 -2.75
CA GLU A 44 2.51 3.32 -2.80
C GLU A 44 1.58 2.20 -3.28
N TRP A 45 0.45 2.05 -2.62
CA TRP A 45 -0.59 1.05 -2.93
C TRP A 45 -1.79 1.75 -3.55
N LEU A 46 -2.31 1.22 -4.64
CA LEU A 46 -3.53 1.74 -5.27
C LEU A 46 -4.76 1.36 -4.44
N ASP A 47 -5.72 2.26 -4.31
CA ASP A 47 -7.04 1.93 -3.77
C ASP A 47 -7.66 0.79 -4.59
N ILE A 48 -8.11 -0.26 -3.90
CA ILE A 48 -8.52 -1.49 -4.57
C ILE A 48 -9.76 -1.31 -5.44
N SER A 49 -10.57 -0.27 -5.17
CA SER A 49 -11.76 0.04 -5.97
C SER A 49 -11.41 0.39 -7.42
N GLU A 50 -10.20 0.91 -7.68
CA GLU A 50 -9.73 1.25 -9.02
C GLU A 50 -9.47 0.02 -9.91
N THR A 51 -9.41 -1.16 -9.31
CA THR A 51 -9.19 -2.44 -10.03
C THR A 51 -10.38 -3.39 -9.92
N ALA A 52 -11.42 -3.01 -9.19
CA ALA A 52 -12.57 -3.86 -8.94
C ALA A 52 -13.30 -4.22 -10.25
N GLY A 53 -13.58 -5.51 -10.44
CA GLY A 53 -14.31 -6.03 -11.60
C GLY A 53 -13.45 -6.34 -12.83
N TYR A 54 -12.16 -5.99 -12.83
CA TYR A 54 -11.22 -6.44 -13.87
C TYR A 54 -10.63 -7.81 -13.51
N ASN A 55 -10.36 -8.63 -14.52
CA ASN A 55 -9.52 -9.83 -14.36
C ASN A 55 -8.02 -9.49 -14.51
N LEU A 56 -7.13 -10.41 -14.12
CA LEU A 56 -5.69 -10.18 -14.15
C LEU A 56 -5.12 -9.96 -15.56
N ASN A 57 -5.72 -10.52 -16.61
CA ASN A 57 -5.33 -10.24 -17.99
C ASN A 57 -5.64 -8.79 -18.39
N GLU A 58 -6.82 -8.29 -18.03
CA GLU A 58 -7.20 -6.89 -18.23
C GLU A 58 -6.28 -5.95 -17.44
N ILE A 59 -6.03 -6.25 -16.17
CA ILE A 59 -5.08 -5.48 -15.35
C ILE A 59 -3.68 -5.49 -15.98
N SER A 60 -3.21 -6.64 -16.47
CA SER A 60 -1.90 -6.73 -17.14
C SER A 60 -1.82 -5.83 -18.39
N ALA A 61 -2.92 -5.64 -19.11
CA ALA A 61 -2.99 -4.71 -20.23
C ALA A 61 -3.06 -3.24 -19.76
N LEU A 62 -3.76 -2.96 -18.66
CA LEU A 62 -3.90 -1.62 -18.10
C LEU A 62 -2.58 -1.08 -17.51
N ILE A 63 -1.74 -1.94 -16.93
CA ILE A 63 -0.45 -1.55 -16.36
C ILE A 63 0.70 -1.51 -17.39
N ALA A 64 0.46 -1.98 -18.61
CA ALA A 64 1.46 -1.94 -19.68
C ALA A 64 1.73 -0.49 -20.14
N GLU A 65 2.83 -0.28 -20.87
CA GLU A 65 3.19 1.02 -21.45
C GLU A 65 2.01 1.60 -22.28
N GLY A 66 1.61 2.84 -21.98
CA GLY A 66 0.47 3.52 -22.59
C GLY A 66 -0.90 3.12 -22.03
N GLY A 67 -0.97 2.23 -21.04
CA GLY A 67 -2.21 1.82 -20.37
C GLY A 67 -2.66 2.81 -19.29
N GLU A 68 -3.93 2.73 -18.88
CA GLU A 68 -4.52 3.66 -17.90
C GLU A 68 -3.94 3.55 -16.49
N LEU A 69 -3.29 2.42 -16.19
CA LEU A 69 -2.60 2.14 -14.93
C LEU A 69 -1.09 1.99 -15.15
N GLU A 70 -0.54 2.61 -16.20
CA GLU A 70 0.91 2.64 -16.43
C GLU A 70 1.65 3.21 -15.19
N GLY A 71 2.76 2.56 -14.83
CA GLY A 71 3.55 2.88 -13.64
C GLY A 71 3.16 2.10 -12.40
N TRP A 72 1.96 1.51 -12.37
CA TRP A 72 1.62 0.49 -11.38
C TRP A 72 2.19 -0.87 -11.78
N ARG A 73 2.44 -1.73 -10.80
CA ARG A 73 2.83 -3.13 -10.99
C ARG A 73 2.06 -4.04 -10.03
N MET A 74 2.03 -5.33 -10.37
CA MET A 74 1.60 -6.35 -9.42
C MET A 74 2.58 -6.39 -8.24
N PRO A 75 2.10 -6.48 -6.99
CA PRO A 75 2.97 -6.69 -5.85
C PRO A 75 3.52 -8.12 -5.83
N THR A 76 4.65 -8.28 -5.17
CA THR A 76 5.19 -9.59 -4.77
C THR A 76 4.34 -10.19 -3.64
N GLN A 77 4.47 -11.51 -3.43
CA GLN A 77 3.84 -12.17 -2.28
C GLN A 77 4.33 -11.57 -0.95
N ALA A 78 5.61 -11.22 -0.87
CA ALA A 78 6.19 -10.63 0.34
C ALA A 78 5.54 -9.29 0.67
N GLU A 79 5.42 -8.38 -0.30
CA GLU A 79 4.78 -7.07 -0.12
C GLU A 79 3.34 -7.20 0.39
N VAL A 80 2.54 -8.11 -0.19
CA VAL A 80 1.16 -8.36 0.29
C VAL A 80 1.15 -8.96 1.69
N THR A 81 2.06 -9.89 1.97
CA THR A 81 2.13 -10.54 3.28
C THR A 81 2.52 -9.56 4.37
N ASP A 82 3.55 -8.74 4.13
CA ASP A 82 4.08 -7.78 5.07
C ASP A 82 3.06 -6.67 5.36
N LEU A 83 2.36 -6.17 4.32
CA LEU A 83 1.25 -5.23 4.47
C LEU A 83 0.18 -5.77 5.43
N PHE A 84 -0.28 -7.00 5.20
CA PHE A 84 -1.34 -7.60 6.02
C PHE A 84 -0.84 -7.94 7.43
N MET A 85 0.41 -8.38 7.59
CA MET A 85 0.99 -8.61 8.91
C MET A 85 1.11 -7.31 9.71
N MET A 86 1.47 -6.20 9.06
CA MET A 86 1.47 -4.86 9.68
C MET A 86 0.06 -4.44 10.10
N LEU A 87 -0.94 -4.54 9.21
CA LEU A 87 -2.31 -4.09 9.49
C LEU A 87 -3.03 -4.88 10.60
N PHE A 88 -2.66 -6.14 10.78
CA PHE A 88 -3.31 -7.06 11.72
C PHE A 88 -2.41 -7.50 12.88
N ASP A 89 -1.37 -6.70 13.18
CA ASP A 89 -0.42 -6.88 14.29
C ASP A 89 0.20 -8.29 14.36
N GLY A 90 0.43 -8.91 13.21
CA GLY A 90 0.97 -10.27 13.07
C GLY A 90 0.06 -11.40 13.59
N ASN A 91 -1.21 -11.11 13.91
CA ASN A 91 -2.14 -12.08 14.51
C ASN A 91 -2.92 -12.92 13.49
N ILE A 92 -2.49 -12.94 12.23
CA ILE A 92 -3.17 -13.66 11.15
C ILE A 92 -2.26 -14.75 10.56
N SER A 93 -2.89 -15.81 10.07
CA SER A 93 -2.22 -16.94 9.43
C SER A 93 -2.72 -17.12 8.00
N SER A 94 -1.96 -17.81 7.15
CA SER A 94 -2.40 -18.14 5.79
C SER A 94 -3.79 -18.80 5.78
N GLY A 95 -4.70 -18.31 4.95
CA GLY A 95 -6.08 -18.78 4.83
C GLY A 95 -7.12 -17.76 5.32
N GLU A 96 -8.27 -18.28 5.77
CA GLU A 96 -9.35 -17.49 6.38
C GLU A 96 -9.15 -17.38 7.89
N ASN A 97 -9.09 -16.16 8.42
CA ASN A 97 -9.02 -15.86 9.85
C ASN A 97 -10.31 -15.16 10.26
N ASN A 98 -11.02 -15.68 11.25
CA ASN A 98 -12.31 -15.13 11.69
C ASN A 98 -12.28 -14.78 13.19
N SER A 99 -12.30 -13.49 13.49
CA SER A 99 -12.37 -12.97 14.85
C SER A 99 -13.04 -11.60 14.87
N SER A 100 -13.91 -11.36 15.85
CA SER A 100 -14.50 -10.03 16.08
C SER A 100 -13.47 -9.00 16.56
N SER A 101 -12.28 -9.42 17.00
CA SER A 101 -11.20 -8.51 17.37
C SER A 101 -10.65 -7.71 16.19
N TYR A 102 -10.87 -8.18 14.95
CA TYR A 102 -10.37 -7.52 13.74
C TYR A 102 -11.18 -6.30 13.32
N ALA A 103 -12.29 -5.98 13.99
CA ALA A 103 -13.22 -4.95 13.51
C ALA A 103 -12.57 -3.58 13.27
N SER A 104 -11.69 -3.12 14.16
CA SER A 104 -10.98 -1.83 13.98
C SER A 104 -9.91 -1.91 12.89
N GLN A 105 -9.17 -3.02 12.80
CA GLN A 105 -8.12 -3.21 11.81
C GLN A 105 -8.70 -3.35 10.39
N ILE A 106 -9.84 -4.03 10.24
CA ILE A 106 -10.59 -4.10 8.98
C ILE A 106 -11.12 -2.73 8.57
N ALA A 107 -11.65 -1.96 9.53
CA ALA A 107 -12.08 -0.59 9.25
C ALA A 107 -10.92 0.31 8.78
N ASN A 108 -9.74 0.16 9.39
CA ASN A 108 -8.53 0.86 8.95
C ASN A 108 -8.10 0.42 7.54
N LEU A 109 -8.11 -0.89 7.24
CA LEU A 109 -7.82 -1.38 5.90
C LEU A 109 -8.77 -0.76 4.87
N HIS A 110 -10.07 -0.72 5.15
CA HIS A 110 -11.02 -0.09 4.23
C HIS A 110 -10.83 1.43 4.11
N ASP A 111 -10.37 2.11 5.16
CA ASP A 111 -10.08 3.54 5.09
C ASP A 111 -8.91 3.82 4.14
N PHE A 112 -7.83 3.06 4.23
CA PHE A 112 -6.62 3.25 3.41
C PHE A 112 -6.72 2.66 2.00
N PHE A 113 -7.43 1.55 1.84
CA PHE A 113 -7.38 0.76 0.59
C PHE A 113 -8.74 0.64 -0.11
N GLY A 114 -9.79 1.24 0.46
CA GLY A 114 -11.11 1.25 -0.14
C GLY A 114 -11.85 -0.09 -0.08
N TYR A 115 -12.84 -0.23 -0.95
CA TYR A 115 -13.76 -1.37 -1.00
C TYR A 115 -13.88 -1.91 -2.43
N THR A 116 -13.91 -3.23 -2.58
CA THR A 116 -14.36 -3.88 -3.82
C THR A 116 -15.86 -4.14 -3.83
N SER A 117 -16.51 -4.08 -2.68
CA SER A 117 -17.95 -4.27 -2.57
C SER A 117 -18.50 -3.68 -1.27
N TYR A 118 -19.74 -3.19 -1.34
CA TYR A 118 -20.42 -2.54 -0.23
C TYR A 118 -21.58 -3.41 0.28
N LYS A 119 -21.84 -3.35 1.58
CA LYS A 119 -22.90 -4.12 2.24
C LYS A 119 -24.27 -3.88 1.64
N GLU A 120 -24.55 -2.65 1.20
CA GLU A 120 -25.81 -2.22 0.59
C GLU A 120 -26.14 -3.02 -0.67
N THR A 121 -25.13 -3.52 -1.38
CA THR A 121 -25.29 -4.24 -2.66
C THR A 121 -24.95 -5.73 -2.56
N ALA A 122 -24.12 -6.15 -1.60
CA ALA A 122 -23.56 -7.52 -1.58
C ALA A 122 -23.51 -8.19 -0.20
N ASN A 123 -24.40 -7.82 0.73
CA ASN A 123 -24.56 -8.34 2.10
C ASN A 123 -23.42 -8.04 3.09
N TYR A 124 -22.21 -7.73 2.59
CA TYR A 124 -21.02 -7.41 3.40
C TYR A 124 -20.14 -6.41 2.68
N ASP A 125 -19.48 -5.55 3.44
CA ASP A 125 -18.34 -4.78 2.95
C ASP A 125 -17.17 -5.72 2.68
N ARG A 126 -16.44 -5.47 1.59
CA ARG A 126 -15.29 -6.28 1.18
C ARG A 126 -14.20 -5.40 0.59
N ALA A 127 -12.96 -5.83 0.81
CA ALA A 127 -11.81 -5.44 0.03
C ALA A 127 -11.06 -6.72 -0.35
N TYR A 128 -11.36 -7.30 -1.52
CA TYR A 128 -10.74 -8.54 -1.98
C TYR A 128 -9.76 -8.25 -3.11
N GLY A 129 -8.47 -8.42 -2.85
CA GLY A 129 -7.44 -8.24 -3.87
C GLY A 129 -6.76 -9.52 -4.25
N LEU A 130 -6.82 -9.82 -5.54
CA LEU A 130 -6.02 -10.87 -6.15
C LEU A 130 -4.57 -10.39 -6.29
N TYR A 131 -3.64 -11.32 -6.14
CA TYR A 131 -2.23 -11.13 -6.46
C TYR A 131 -1.63 -12.46 -6.92
N ARG A 132 -0.51 -12.40 -7.63
CA ARG A 132 0.20 -13.59 -8.11
C ARG A 132 1.39 -13.87 -7.21
N ARG A 133 1.54 -15.12 -6.80
CA ARG A 133 2.70 -15.57 -6.06
C ARG A 133 3.91 -15.67 -6.99
N ASP A 134 5.03 -15.16 -6.51
CA ASP A 134 6.31 -15.10 -7.22
C ASP A 134 7.10 -16.42 -7.16
N ASP A 135 6.76 -17.34 -6.25
CA ASP A 135 7.43 -18.65 -6.13
C ASP A 135 6.92 -19.69 -7.12
N ASN A 136 5.61 -19.70 -7.42
CA ASN A 136 4.98 -20.71 -8.26
C ASN A 136 3.95 -20.17 -9.28
N GLY A 137 3.70 -18.86 -9.29
CA GLY A 137 2.77 -18.23 -10.22
C GLY A 137 1.29 -18.42 -9.87
N GLU A 138 0.96 -19.05 -8.74
CA GLU A 138 -0.43 -19.24 -8.33
C GLU A 138 -1.09 -17.90 -7.99
N ILE A 139 -2.39 -17.82 -8.28
CA ILE A 139 -3.19 -16.65 -7.90
C ILE A 139 -3.77 -16.89 -6.51
N ARG A 140 -3.63 -15.89 -5.65
CA ARG A 140 -4.14 -15.89 -4.29
C ARG A 140 -4.95 -14.63 -4.04
N MET A 141 -5.72 -14.65 -2.97
CA MET A 141 -6.46 -13.49 -2.50
C MET A 141 -5.98 -13.09 -1.10
N ALA A 142 -5.79 -11.79 -0.91
CA ALA A 142 -5.69 -11.18 0.41
C ALA A 142 -6.75 -10.08 0.51
N GLY A 143 -7.43 -10.01 1.65
CA GLY A 143 -8.56 -9.11 1.77
C GLY A 143 -9.41 -9.31 3.03
N THR A 144 -10.53 -8.60 3.09
CA THR A 144 -11.42 -8.59 4.25
C THR A 144 -12.88 -8.79 3.83
N ARG A 145 -13.69 -9.35 4.74
CA ARG A 145 -15.15 -9.47 4.58
C ARG A 145 -15.86 -9.13 5.88
N GLY A 146 -16.81 -8.21 5.79
CA GLY A 146 -17.56 -7.71 6.93
C GLY A 146 -16.62 -7.04 7.93
N SER A 147 -16.79 -7.35 9.22
CA SER A 147 -16.01 -6.78 10.31
C SER A 147 -15.22 -7.82 11.12
N SER A 148 -15.13 -9.07 10.64
CA SER A 148 -14.47 -10.14 11.39
C SER A 148 -13.61 -11.09 10.58
N ILE A 149 -13.62 -11.02 9.24
CA ILE A 149 -12.95 -12.01 8.41
C ILE A 149 -11.82 -11.35 7.63
N VAL A 150 -10.62 -11.92 7.77
CA VAL A 150 -9.41 -11.55 7.06
C VAL A 150 -8.90 -12.77 6.29
N PHE A 151 -8.63 -12.58 5.01
CA PHE A 151 -8.03 -13.53 4.11
C PHE A 151 -6.60 -13.10 3.82
N ILE A 152 -5.65 -14.02 3.89
CA ILE A 152 -4.27 -13.78 3.47
C ILE A 152 -3.75 -15.05 2.83
N ASN A 153 -3.10 -14.95 1.67
CA ASN A 153 -2.66 -16.10 0.88
C ASN A 153 -3.77 -17.14 0.70
N TYR A 154 -5.01 -16.67 0.51
CA TYR A 154 -6.18 -17.53 0.40
C TYR A 154 -6.26 -18.11 -1.01
N ASP A 155 -6.45 -19.42 -1.09
CA ASP A 155 -6.59 -20.17 -2.34
C ASP A 155 -8.06 -20.50 -2.61
N HIS A 156 -8.44 -20.43 -3.88
CA HIS A 156 -9.75 -20.88 -4.34
C HIS A 156 -9.66 -21.32 -5.80
N ALA A 157 -10.27 -22.46 -6.12
CA ALA A 157 -10.20 -23.08 -7.45
C ALA A 157 -10.76 -22.24 -8.62
N VAL A 158 -11.38 -21.10 -8.33
CA VAL A 158 -11.94 -20.20 -9.35
C VAL A 158 -10.94 -19.15 -9.81
N TYR A 159 -9.87 -18.91 -9.04
CA TYR A 159 -8.89 -17.89 -9.36
C TYR A 159 -8.10 -18.30 -10.60
N SER A 160 -8.13 -17.45 -11.61
CA SER A 160 -7.43 -17.60 -12.88
C SER A 160 -7.19 -16.22 -13.48
N ASP A 161 -6.36 -16.14 -14.52
CA ASP A 161 -6.08 -14.87 -15.19
C ASP A 161 -7.31 -14.23 -15.86
N THR A 162 -8.34 -15.03 -16.10
CA THR A 162 -9.61 -14.64 -16.74
C THR A 162 -10.78 -14.60 -15.77
N TYR A 163 -10.55 -14.82 -14.48
CA TYR A 163 -11.62 -14.77 -13.49
C TYR A 163 -12.10 -13.33 -13.30
N THR A 164 -13.34 -13.05 -13.72
CA THR A 164 -13.98 -11.74 -13.58
C THR A 164 -15.11 -11.83 -12.57
N ASN A 165 -15.07 -10.96 -11.55
CA ASN A 165 -16.16 -10.80 -10.60
C ASN A 165 -16.08 -9.41 -9.95
N ALA A 166 -17.20 -8.69 -9.93
CA ALA A 166 -17.27 -7.31 -9.42
C ALA A 166 -16.85 -7.16 -7.95
N VAL A 167 -16.88 -8.23 -7.15
CA VAL A 167 -16.44 -8.15 -5.73
C VAL A 167 -14.94 -8.35 -5.53
N TYR A 168 -14.18 -8.59 -6.60
CA TYR A 168 -12.73 -8.75 -6.56
C TYR A 168 -12.06 -7.65 -7.36
N GLY A 169 -10.94 -7.15 -6.84
CA GLY A 169 -9.97 -6.35 -7.55
C GLY A 169 -8.62 -7.06 -7.57
N THR A 170 -7.58 -6.33 -7.93
CA THR A 170 -6.20 -6.77 -7.94
C THR A 170 -5.35 -5.79 -7.15
N TRP A 171 -4.55 -6.28 -6.22
CA TRP A 171 -3.60 -5.40 -5.52
C TRP A 171 -2.57 -4.88 -6.52
N LEU A 172 -2.33 -3.57 -6.51
CA LEU A 172 -1.31 -2.92 -7.33
C LEU A 172 -0.48 -1.98 -6.46
N VAL A 173 0.81 -1.90 -6.80
CA VAL A 173 1.78 -1.04 -6.12
C VAL A 173 2.57 -0.22 -7.12
N SER A 174 3.07 0.92 -6.68
CA SER A 174 3.99 1.79 -7.42
C SER A 174 5.29 1.93 -6.66
N ASP A 175 6.41 1.91 -7.40
CA ASP A 175 7.72 2.20 -6.84
C ASP A 175 7.99 3.71 -6.69
N GLY A 176 7.02 4.55 -7.07
CA GLY A 176 7.08 6.00 -7.02
C GLY A 176 7.03 6.64 -8.41
N GLY A 177 6.49 7.85 -8.47
CA GLY A 177 6.34 8.61 -9.73
C GLY A 177 5.06 8.30 -10.50
N THR A 178 4.20 7.47 -9.94
CA THR A 178 2.88 7.16 -10.51
C THR A 178 1.79 8.02 -9.90
N THR A 179 1.86 8.32 -8.60
CA THR A 179 0.83 9.12 -7.93
C THR A 179 1.11 10.61 -8.10
N LEU A 180 0.06 11.43 -8.13
CA LEU A 180 0.19 12.89 -8.11
C LEU A 180 1.07 13.34 -6.92
N SER A 181 0.96 12.64 -5.79
CA SER A 181 1.76 12.92 -4.60
C SER A 181 3.25 12.64 -4.80
N SER A 182 3.63 11.48 -5.35
CA SER A 182 5.04 11.17 -5.59
C SER A 182 5.64 11.90 -6.78
N ILE A 183 4.84 12.28 -7.78
CA ILE A 183 5.27 13.18 -8.86
C ILE A 183 5.64 14.56 -8.29
N ASN A 184 4.82 15.11 -7.40
CA ASN A 184 5.07 16.42 -6.78
C ASN A 184 6.13 16.38 -5.68
N ASN A 185 6.26 15.25 -4.99
CA ASN A 185 7.24 15.05 -3.94
C ASN A 185 7.87 13.64 -4.02
N PRO A 186 8.89 13.45 -4.88
CA PRO A 186 9.58 12.17 -5.03
C PRO A 186 10.23 11.62 -3.75
N ALA A 187 10.45 12.47 -2.74
CA ALA A 187 11.02 12.06 -1.46
C ALA A 187 10.10 11.09 -0.68
N LEU A 188 8.82 10.99 -1.02
CA LEU A 188 7.89 10.01 -0.45
C LEU A 188 8.36 8.56 -0.66
N ASN A 189 9.01 8.28 -1.80
CA ASN A 189 9.49 6.95 -2.15
C ASN A 189 10.99 6.77 -1.87
N ALA A 190 11.62 7.64 -1.09
CA ALA A 190 13.08 7.60 -0.87
C ALA A 190 13.56 6.31 -0.17
N ASN A 191 12.67 5.65 0.56
CA ASN A 191 12.95 4.36 1.20
C ASN A 191 12.81 3.17 0.23
N ASN A 192 12.23 3.37 -0.96
CA ASN A 192 12.07 2.33 -1.95
C ASN A 192 13.32 2.26 -2.87
N PRO A 193 14.14 1.21 -2.80
CA PRO A 193 15.33 1.07 -3.65
C PRO A 193 15.01 0.92 -5.15
N ALA A 194 13.78 0.50 -5.48
CA ALA A 194 13.29 0.39 -6.85
C ALA A 194 12.74 1.71 -7.38
N SER A 195 12.67 2.78 -6.57
CA SER A 195 12.12 4.06 -7.01
C SER A 195 12.88 4.62 -8.21
N PRO A 196 12.17 5.11 -9.25
CA PRO A 196 12.83 5.76 -10.39
C PRO A 196 13.55 7.06 -9.98
N TYR A 197 13.21 7.62 -8.81
CA TYR A 197 13.84 8.81 -8.27
C TYR A 197 14.94 8.47 -7.26
N ARG A 198 16.16 8.89 -7.58
CA ARG A 198 17.31 8.77 -6.67
C ARG A 198 17.37 9.95 -5.72
N VAL A 199 16.44 10.00 -4.77
CA VAL A 199 16.51 10.99 -3.69
C VAL A 199 17.60 10.54 -2.71
N PRO A 200 18.65 11.36 -2.44
CA PRO A 200 19.63 11.01 -1.43
C PRO A 200 18.92 10.86 -0.07
N VAL A 201 19.03 9.67 0.53
CA VAL A 201 18.46 9.36 1.87
C VAL A 201 19.05 10.27 2.96
N GLU A 202 20.16 10.96 2.66
CA GLU A 202 20.78 11.97 3.51
C GLU A 202 20.00 13.30 3.49
N GLY A 203 18.83 13.36 4.13
CA GLY A 203 18.18 14.66 4.37
C GLY A 203 16.70 14.70 4.69
N ILE A 204 15.97 13.58 4.71
CA ILE A 204 14.53 13.57 5.02
C ILE A 204 14.32 13.54 6.54
N GLY A 205 14.89 14.51 7.24
CA GLY A 205 14.48 14.83 8.59
C GLY A 205 13.24 15.72 8.52
N LEU A 206 12.05 15.14 8.65
CA LEU A 206 10.79 15.74 9.14
C LEU A 206 10.27 17.08 8.53
N LEU A 207 10.96 17.71 7.58
CA LEU A 207 10.57 19.04 7.08
C LEU A 207 9.53 19.01 5.95
N GLY A 208 9.34 17.87 5.29
CA GLY A 208 8.33 17.70 4.23
C GLY A 208 6.91 17.46 4.75
N LEU A 209 6.74 16.74 5.86
CA LEU A 209 5.42 16.39 6.40
C LEU A 209 4.70 17.55 7.11
N ALA A 210 5.46 18.54 7.61
CA ALA A 210 4.88 19.72 8.26
C ALA A 210 4.05 20.60 7.30
N GLY A 211 4.31 20.52 5.98
CA GLY A 211 3.56 21.26 4.96
C GLY A 211 2.18 20.67 4.66
N LEU A 212 1.99 19.36 4.82
CA LEU A 212 0.73 18.66 4.57
C LEU A 212 -0.27 18.79 5.73
N LEU A 213 0.22 18.92 6.97
CA LEU A 213 -0.63 19.02 8.16
C LEU A 213 -1.18 20.44 8.43
N LEU A 214 -0.77 21.46 7.68
CA LEU A 214 -1.14 22.87 7.95
C LEU A 214 -2.23 23.45 7.05
N ARG A 215 -2.86 22.68 6.15
CA ARG A 215 -3.96 23.21 5.33
C ARG A 215 -5.34 22.72 5.79
N ARG A 216 -5.79 23.19 6.96
CA ARG A 216 -7.23 23.22 7.27
C ARG A 216 -7.64 24.47 8.06
N LYS A 217 -8.54 25.24 7.43
CA LYS A 217 -9.44 26.33 7.88
C LYS A 217 -9.05 27.81 7.61
N SER A 218 -9.57 28.31 6.49
CA SER A 218 -10.37 29.56 6.41
C SER A 218 -11.38 29.33 5.28
N ARG A 219 -12.70 29.42 5.44
CA ARG A 219 -13.56 30.34 6.20
C ARG A 219 -14.77 29.58 6.75
#